data_AF-A0A7V6TMC0-F1
#
_entry.id   AF-A0A7V6TMC0-F1
#
_cell.length_a   1.000
_cell.length_b   1.000
_cell.length_c   1.000
_cell.angle_alpha   90.00
_cell.angle_beta   90.00
_cell.angle_gamma   90.00
#
_symmetry.space_group_name_H-M   'P 1'
#
loop_
_entity.id
_entity.type
_entity.pdbx_description
1 polymer ?
#
loop_
_entity_poly.entity_id
_entity_poly.type
_entity_poly.pdbx_seq_one_letter_code
_entity_poly.pdbx_strand_id
1 'polypeptide(L)'
;MLRVQRYVNEIDNIINKTKVYGRELGIVGKYLKTNITNNIRNYIEMICERNEISIEELTILVYEFSQYLDYDMLDEYNKYGVPSLKNTKKVSKPDIDIEREENDDVISSLSNELNE
;
A
#
# COMPACT_ATOMS: atom_id res chain seq x y z
N MET A 1 -13.19 -7.32 1.74
CA MET A 1 -12.24 -6.35 2.33
C MET A 1 -11.13 -7.01 3.17
N LEU A 2 -11.44 -7.93 4.10
CA LEU A 2 -10.42 -8.63 4.92
C LEU A 2 -9.32 -9.37 4.13
N ARG A 3 -9.65 -9.90 2.94
CA ARG A 3 -8.70 -10.64 2.09
C ARG A 3 -7.58 -9.75 1.52
N VAL A 4 -7.92 -8.60 0.94
CA VAL A 4 -6.92 -7.63 0.45
C VAL A 4 -6.02 -7.18 1.57
N GLN A 5 -6.59 -6.90 2.74
CA GLN A 5 -5.84 -6.47 3.91
C GLN A 5 -4.84 -7.55 4.38
N ARG A 6 -5.20 -8.83 4.27
CA ARG A 6 -4.25 -9.94 4.46
C ARG A 6 -3.08 -9.87 3.49
N TYR A 7 -3.35 -9.67 2.19
CA TYR A 7 -2.29 -9.57 1.18
C TYR A 7 -1.37 -8.35 1.39
N VAL A 8 -1.94 -7.21 1.79
CA VAL A 8 -1.16 -6.02 2.18
C VAL A 8 -0.22 -6.35 3.34
N ASN A 9 -0.74 -6.97 4.40
CA ASN A 9 0.08 -7.36 5.56
C ASN A 9 1.18 -8.37 5.19
N GLU A 10 0.90 -9.32 4.30
CA GLU A 10 1.90 -10.28 3.81
C GLU A 10 3.02 -9.59 3.03
N ILE A 11 2.68 -8.63 2.16
CA ILE A 11 3.66 -7.83 1.42
C ILE A 11 4.50 -6.96 2.36
N ASP A 12 3.89 -6.31 3.36
CA ASP A 12 4.64 -5.53 4.35
C ASP A 12 5.63 -6.41 5.13
N ASN A 13 5.23 -7.63 5.48
CA ASN A 13 6.12 -8.59 6.12
C ASN A 13 7.28 -9.00 5.19
N ILE A 14 7.01 -9.20 3.90
CA ILE A 14 8.05 -9.45 2.89
C ILE A 14 9.05 -8.29 2.83
N ILE A 15 8.56 -7.05 2.78
CA ILE A 15 9.40 -5.84 2.77
C ILE A 15 10.27 -5.79 4.02
N ASN A 16 9.67 -5.97 5.19
CA ASN A 16 10.37 -5.89 6.48
C ASN A 16 11.44 -6.98 6.62
N LYS A 17 11.11 -8.23 6.28
CA LYS A 17 12.07 -9.34 6.27
C LYS A 17 13.22 -9.06 5.30
N THR A 18 12.92 -8.59 4.09
CA THR A 18 13.94 -8.27 3.08
C THR A 18 14.88 -7.16 3.56
N LYS A 19 14.36 -6.14 4.27
CA LYS A 19 15.18 -5.09 4.88
C LYS A 19 16.09 -5.62 5.99
N VAL A 20 15.58 -6.51 6.85
CA VAL A 20 16.38 -7.12 7.94
C VAL A 20 17.50 -7.98 7.35
N TYR A 21 17.18 -8.93 6.48
CA TYR A 21 18.18 -9.78 5.84
C TYR A 21 19.17 -8.98 5.00
N GLY A 22 18.69 -7.97 4.26
CA GLY A 22 19.56 -7.09 3.50
C GLY A 22 20.58 -6.38 4.40
N ARG A 23 20.16 -5.89 5.57
CA ARG A 23 21.06 -5.29 6.56
C ARG A 23 22.10 -6.30 7.08
N GLU A 24 21.67 -7.50 7.44
CA GLU A 24 22.55 -8.57 7.95
C GLU A 24 23.61 -8.99 6.92
N LEU A 25 23.25 -8.98 5.63
CA LEU A 25 24.14 -9.33 4.53
C LEU A 25 24.93 -8.13 3.96
N GLY A 26 24.74 -6.92 4.48
CA GLY A 26 25.36 -5.70 3.95
C GLY A 26 24.81 -5.24 2.58
N ILE A 27 23.65 -5.72 2.17
CA ILE A 27 22.95 -5.33 0.95
C ILE A 27 22.17 -4.03 1.19
N VAL A 28 22.53 -2.97 0.47
CA VAL A 28 21.93 -1.64 0.62
C VAL A 28 21.60 -0.97 -0.72
N GLY A 29 20.87 0.14 -0.67
CA GLY A 29 20.61 1.01 -1.81
C GLY A 29 19.91 0.27 -2.96
N LYS A 30 20.49 0.35 -4.16
CA LYS A 30 19.90 -0.22 -5.39
C LYS A 30 19.64 -1.72 -5.28
N TYR A 31 20.57 -2.48 -4.67
CA TYR A 31 20.44 -3.93 -4.57
C TYR A 31 19.34 -4.33 -3.60
N LEU A 32 19.19 -3.61 -2.48
CA LEU A 32 18.09 -3.82 -1.56
C LEU A 32 16.74 -3.49 -2.21
N LYS A 33 16.68 -2.37 -2.95
CA LYS A 33 15.47 -2.00 -3.72
C LYS A 33 15.09 -3.11 -4.69
N THR A 34 16.02 -3.59 -5.51
CA THR A 34 15.78 -4.68 -6.46
C THR A 34 15.24 -5.95 -5.78
N ASN A 35 15.82 -6.34 -4.63
CA ASN A 35 15.34 -7.51 -3.88
C ASN A 35 13.90 -7.32 -3.37
N ILE A 36 13.59 -6.15 -2.82
CA ILE A 36 12.23 -5.83 -2.37
C ILE A 36 11.26 -5.91 -3.55
N THR A 37 11.56 -5.21 -4.64
CA THR A 37 10.74 -5.19 -5.86
C THR A 37 10.49 -6.61 -6.39
N ASN A 38 11.53 -7.43 -6.51
CA ASN A 38 11.39 -8.81 -6.99
C ASN A 38 10.54 -9.68 -6.05
N ASN A 39 10.72 -9.55 -4.73
CA ASN A 39 9.94 -10.34 -3.78
C ASN A 39 8.45 -9.97 -3.79
N ILE A 40 8.14 -8.67 -3.94
CA ILE A 40 6.76 -8.21 -4.09
C ILE A 40 6.16 -8.75 -5.39
N ARG A 41 6.87 -8.60 -6.52
CA ARG A 41 6.44 -9.14 -7.82
C ARG A 41 6.11 -10.62 -7.74
N ASN A 42 7.04 -11.43 -7.24
CA ASN A 42 6.86 -12.88 -7.15
C ASN A 42 5.63 -13.25 -6.31
N TYR A 43 5.40 -12.51 -5.22
CA TYR A 43 4.24 -12.74 -4.36
C TYR A 43 2.92 -12.40 -5.08
N ILE A 44 2.85 -11.25 -5.77
CA ILE A 44 1.67 -10.86 -6.54
C ILE A 44 1.42 -11.84 -7.70
N GLU A 45 2.47 -12.26 -8.42
CA GLU A 45 2.35 -13.26 -9.48
C GLU A 45 1.79 -14.58 -8.95
N MET A 46 2.31 -15.06 -7.82
CA MET A 46 1.84 -16.30 -7.19
C MET A 46 0.33 -16.26 -6.87
N ILE A 47 -0.18 -15.17 -6.30
CA ILE A 47 -1.62 -15.06 -5.97
C ILE A 47 -2.49 -14.90 -7.23
N CYS A 48 -1.98 -14.24 -8.27
CA CYS A 48 -2.64 -14.15 -9.57
C CYS A 48 -2.75 -15.53 -10.24
N GLU A 49 -1.66 -16.29 -10.29
CA GLU A 49 -1.60 -17.62 -10.91
C GLU A 49 -2.54 -18.63 -10.23
N ARG A 50 -2.73 -18.49 -8.91
CA ARG A 50 -3.65 -19.34 -8.13
C ARG A 50 -5.11 -18.90 -8.20
N ASN A 51 -5.42 -17.82 -8.92
CA ASN A 51 -6.76 -17.20 -8.95
C ASN A 51 -7.30 -16.88 -7.54
N GLU A 52 -6.40 -16.51 -6.61
CA GLU A 52 -6.75 -16.23 -5.21
C GLU A 52 -7.23 -14.79 -4.99
N ILE A 53 -7.20 -13.97 -6.04
CA ILE A 53 -7.45 -12.52 -6.01
C ILE A 53 -8.35 -12.10 -7.17
N SER A 54 -9.28 -11.15 -6.92
CA SER A 54 -10.06 -10.54 -8.01
C SER A 54 -9.28 -9.42 -8.70
N ILE A 55 -9.77 -8.96 -9.86
CA ILE A 55 -9.13 -7.85 -10.60
C ILE A 55 -9.14 -6.56 -9.78
N GLU A 56 -10.24 -6.27 -9.07
CA GLU A 56 -10.39 -5.10 -8.21
C GLU A 56 -9.42 -5.15 -7.04
N GLU A 57 -9.31 -6.32 -6.39
CA GLU A 57 -8.39 -6.53 -5.29
C GLU A 57 -6.93 -6.43 -5.73
N LEU A 58 -6.60 -6.98 -6.90
CA LEU A 58 -5.28 -6.88 -7.51
C LEU A 58 -4.95 -5.42 -7.84
N THR A 59 -5.92 -4.67 -8.36
CA THR A 59 -5.76 -3.24 -8.65
C THR A 59 -5.42 -2.49 -7.36
N ILE A 60 -6.17 -2.70 -6.27
CA ILE A 60 -5.86 -2.07 -4.97
C ILE A 60 -4.44 -2.40 -4.52
N LEU A 61 -4.05 -3.68 -4.60
CA LEU A 61 -2.74 -4.15 -4.16
C LEU A 61 -1.59 -3.52 -4.96
N VAL A 62 -1.72 -3.48 -6.30
CA VAL A 62 -0.73 -2.89 -7.20
C VAL A 62 -0.57 -1.39 -6.95
N TYR A 63 -1.68 -0.69 -6.67
CA TYR A 63 -1.66 0.74 -6.37
C TYR A 63 -0.99 1.05 -5.02
N GLU A 64 -1.33 0.29 -3.98
CA GLU A 64 -0.78 0.43 -2.62
C GLU A 64 0.76 0.31 -2.63
N PHE A 65 1.29 -0.65 -3.40
CA PHE A 65 2.72 -0.90 -3.46
C PHE A 65 3.41 -0.33 -4.71
N SER A 66 2.77 0.60 -5.41
CA SER A 66 3.28 1.20 -6.66
C SER A 66 4.67 1.82 -6.52
N GLN A 67 5.06 2.33 -5.35
CA GLN A 67 6.41 2.86 -5.09
C GLN A 67 7.54 1.80 -5.21
N TYR A 68 7.19 0.52 -5.11
CA TYR A 68 8.12 -0.60 -5.22
C TYR A 68 8.05 -1.29 -6.58
N LEU A 69 7.08 -0.95 -7.42
CA LEU A 69 6.85 -1.56 -8.73
C LEU A 69 7.29 -0.57 -9.82
N ASP A 70 8.20 -0.99 -10.69
CA ASP A 70 8.62 -0.15 -11.81
C ASP A 70 7.51 -0.06 -12.88
N TYR A 71 7.51 1.00 -13.69
CA TYR A 71 6.47 1.24 -14.71
C TYR A 71 6.26 0.05 -15.66
N ASP A 72 7.35 -0.62 -16.04
CA ASP A 72 7.28 -1.82 -16.89
C ASP A 72 6.50 -2.95 -16.19
N MET A 73 6.68 -3.11 -14.86
CA MET A 73 5.96 -4.11 -14.07
C MET A 73 4.48 -3.77 -13.96
N LEU A 74 4.17 -2.49 -13.80
CA LEU A 74 2.80 -2.00 -13.70
C LEU A 74 2.03 -2.27 -15.00
N ASP A 75 2.69 -2.09 -16.15
CA ASP A 75 2.09 -2.40 -17.44
C ASP A 75 1.94 -3.92 -17.69
N GLU A 76 2.75 -4.78 -17.07
CA GLU A 76 2.54 -6.22 -17.11
C GLU A 76 1.24 -6.65 -16.43
N TYR A 77 0.80 -5.95 -15.37
CA TYR A 77 -0.47 -6.27 -14.71
C TYR A 77 -1.70 -5.90 -15.55
N ASN A 78 -1.54 -5.13 -16.62
CA ASN A 78 -2.62 -4.92 -17.61
C ASN A 78 -3.11 -6.25 -18.21
N LYS A 79 -2.24 -7.28 -18.28
CA LYS A 79 -2.62 -8.63 -18.77
C LYS A 79 -3.67 -9.30 -17.89
N TYR A 80 -3.77 -8.89 -16.63
CA TYR A 80 -4.78 -9.36 -15.66
C TYR A 80 -5.98 -8.43 -15.56
N GLY A 81 -6.08 -7.41 -16.44
CA GLY A 81 -7.17 -6.45 -16.45
C GLY A 81 -7.01 -5.28 -15.46
N VAL A 82 -5.83 -5.13 -14.83
CA VAL A 82 -5.53 -3.94 -14.01
C VAL A 82 -5.45 -2.72 -14.91
N PRO A 83 -6.15 -1.61 -14.60
CA PRO A 83 -6.05 -0.38 -15.39
C PRO A 83 -4.63 0.18 -15.38
N SER A 84 -4.10 0.53 -16.55
CA SER A 84 -2.77 1.14 -16.66
C SER A 84 -2.69 2.44 -15.85
N LEU A 85 -1.61 2.59 -15.08
CA LEU A 85 -1.34 3.75 -14.22
C LEU A 85 -1.06 5.06 -14.98
N LYS A 86 -1.17 5.06 -16.32
CA LYS A 86 -0.94 6.25 -17.17
C LYS A 86 -1.80 7.47 -16.81
N ASN A 87 -2.83 7.31 -15.96
CA ASN A 87 -3.73 8.39 -15.53
C ASN A 87 -3.66 8.79 -14.04
N THR A 88 -2.74 8.26 -13.22
CA THR A 88 -2.79 8.48 -11.76
C THR A 88 -1.76 9.43 -11.17
N LYS A 89 -1.16 10.30 -12.00
CA LYS A 89 -0.66 11.60 -11.54
C LYS A 89 -1.81 12.52 -11.09
N LYS A 90 -2.64 12.08 -10.13
CA LYS A 90 -3.63 12.88 -9.38
C LYS A 90 -4.40 12.06 -8.34
N VAL A 91 -3.74 11.22 -7.55
CA VAL A 91 -4.30 10.87 -6.22
C VAL A 91 -3.21 11.13 -5.18
N SER A 92 -2.81 12.40 -5.10
CA SER A 92 -2.17 12.92 -3.91
C SER A 92 -3.23 12.96 -2.81
N LYS A 93 -3.11 12.04 -1.86
CA LYS A 93 -3.97 11.86 -0.67
C LYS A 93 -5.41 11.41 -0.98
N PRO A 94 -5.95 10.43 -0.24
CA PRO A 94 -7.40 10.31 -0.15
C PRO A 94 -7.90 11.51 0.67
N ASP A 95 -8.75 12.34 0.06
CA ASP A 95 -9.71 13.14 0.82
C ASP A 95 -10.71 12.13 1.41
N ILE A 96 -10.35 11.55 2.56
CA ILE A 96 -11.32 10.87 3.39
C ILE A 96 -12.13 11.98 4.05
N ASP A 97 -13.20 12.41 3.39
CA ASP A 97 -14.32 13.07 4.06
C ASP A 97 -14.93 12.04 5.00
N ILE A 98 -14.41 12.00 6.24
CA ILE A 98 -15.19 11.48 7.35
C ILE A 98 -16.26 12.54 7.57
N GLU A 99 -17.46 12.29 7.05
CA GLU A 99 -18.67 12.98 7.47
C GLU A 99 -18.71 12.94 9.01
N ARG A 100 -18.30 14.03 9.65
CA ARG A 100 -18.59 14.28 11.06
C ARG A 100 -20.04 14.68 11.13
N GLU A 101 -20.92 13.69 11.19
CA GLU A 101 -22.25 13.91 11.75
C GLU A 101 -22.10 14.23 13.24
N GLU A 102 -22.32 15.51 13.53
CA GLU A 102 -23.03 16.08 14.67
C GLU A 102 -22.58 15.66 16.09
N ASN A 103 -21.97 16.62 16.80
CA ASN A 103 -22.45 17.12 18.10
C ASN A 103 -21.54 18.29 18.55
N ASP A 104 -21.61 19.41 17.83
CA ASP A 104 -21.20 20.70 18.39
C ASP A 104 -22.34 21.21 19.28
N ASP A 105 -22.29 20.86 20.56
CA ASP A 105 -22.67 21.73 21.66
C ASP A 105 -22.30 21.05 22.96
N VAL A 106 -21.74 21.81 23.91
CA VAL A 106 -21.29 21.40 25.25
C VAL A 106 -19.88 20.78 25.29
N ILE A 107 -18.81 21.55 25.08
CA ILE A 107 -17.71 21.80 26.07
C ILE A 107 -16.89 23.02 25.58
N SER A 108 -17.43 24.24 25.67
CA SER A 108 -16.63 25.48 25.54
C SER A 108 -16.56 26.31 26.82
N SER A 109 -16.97 25.74 27.95
CA SER A 109 -17.16 26.48 29.22
C SER A 109 -16.30 26.02 30.40
N LEU A 110 -15.23 25.23 30.23
CA LEU A 110 -14.47 24.71 31.38
C LEU A 110 -12.93 24.86 31.36
N SER A 111 -12.35 25.68 30.47
CA SER A 111 -10.89 25.81 30.40
C SER A 111 -10.32 27.17 30.81
N ASN A 112 -11.12 28.10 31.36
CA ASN A 112 -10.65 29.44 31.75
C ASN A 112 -10.57 29.71 33.26
N GLU A 113 -10.54 28.69 34.12
CA GLU A 113 -10.44 28.88 35.59
C GLU A 113 -9.31 28.10 36.27
N LEU A 114 -8.12 27.97 35.67
CA LEU A 114 -6.96 27.39 36.36
C LEU A 114 -5.61 28.08 36.10
N ASN A 115 -5.62 29.38 35.81
CA ASN A 115 -4.41 30.21 35.91
C ASN A 115 -4.75 31.54 36.61
N GLU A 116 -4.99 31.46 37.92
CA GLU A 116 -4.68 32.51 38.90
C GLU A 116 -3.69 31.96 39.91
#